data_AF-A0A956CW48-F1
#
_entry.id   AF-A0A956CW48-F1
#
_cell.length_a   1.000
_cell.length_b   1.000
_cell.length_c   1.000
_cell.angle_alpha   90.00
_cell.angle_beta   90.00
_cell.angle_gamma   90.00
#
_symmetry.space_group_name_H-M   'P 1'
#
loop_
_entity.id
_entity.type
_entity.pdbx_description
1 polymer ?
#
loop_
_entity_poly.entity_id
_entity_poly.type
_entity_poly.pdbx_seq_one_letter_code
_entity_poly.pdbx_strand_id
1 'polypeptide(L)'
;MGPLLALALAGCGQEAEAEVPLAEGIGPDLEAEVELPPPPDGIAPAHGGTVLAAGPYPIEVTATPEGEVEAWFAGPSAPPPDPVVSVRVPTSDGPRPIMLTWDPERAAYRGTVRGPTITSGPVGVRVVVDGHPYRGRAPQLVVIAPSAPAADVVVVADDAPPPAAVVVEAP
;
A
#
# COMPACT_ATOMS: atom_id res chain seq x y z
N MET A 1 -14.98 14.42 90.82
CA MET A 1 -14.84 12.94 90.73
C MET A 1 -15.46 12.52 89.42
N GLY A 2 -14.67 11.84 88.56
CA GLY A 2 -15.05 11.46 87.18
C GLY A 2 -16.10 10.34 87.12
N PRO A 3 -16.24 9.58 86.01
CA PRO A 3 -15.43 9.57 84.78
C PRO A 3 -16.24 9.48 83.44
N LEU A 4 -15.49 9.51 82.33
CA LEU A 4 -15.64 8.77 81.06
C LEU A 4 -17.03 8.22 80.64
N LEU A 5 -17.46 8.56 79.42
CA LEU A 5 -17.72 7.53 78.41
C LEU A 5 -17.70 8.12 76.98
N ALA A 6 -16.88 7.48 76.13
CA ALA A 6 -16.82 7.68 74.70
C ALA A 6 -17.88 6.81 73.99
N LEU A 7 -18.41 7.28 72.86
CA LEU A 7 -19.01 6.44 71.82
C LEU A 7 -18.70 7.03 70.43
N ALA A 8 -17.86 6.28 69.70
CA ALA A 8 -17.80 6.24 68.24
C ALA A 8 -19.10 5.57 67.70
N LEU A 9 -19.57 5.79 66.47
CA LEU A 9 -19.08 5.28 65.17
C LEU A 9 -19.99 5.91 64.09
N ALA A 10 -19.45 6.60 63.09
CA ALA A 10 -19.09 6.05 61.77
C ALA A 10 -20.30 5.54 60.96
N GLY A 11 -20.71 6.33 59.96
CA GLY A 11 -21.74 6.00 58.99
C GLY A 11 -21.83 7.05 57.88
N CYS A 12 -20.69 7.40 57.28
CA CYS A 12 -20.65 8.16 56.03
C CYS A 12 -20.27 7.20 54.90
N GLY A 13 -21.00 7.32 53.79
CA GLY A 13 -20.98 6.44 52.64
C GLY A 13 -19.59 6.23 52.09
N GLN A 14 -19.30 4.95 51.83
CA GLN A 14 -18.15 4.54 51.07
C GLN A 14 -18.52 4.69 49.59
N GLU A 15 -18.26 5.87 49.04
CA GLU A 15 -18.11 6.06 47.61
C GLU A 15 -16.81 5.33 47.23
N ALA A 16 -16.95 4.09 46.78
CA ALA A 16 -15.88 3.37 46.14
C ALA A 16 -15.66 3.99 44.75
N GLU A 17 -14.95 5.11 44.70
CA GLU A 17 -14.23 5.51 43.50
C GLU A 17 -13.25 4.39 43.19
N ALA A 18 -13.61 3.58 42.21
CA ALA A 18 -12.69 2.64 41.59
C ALA A 18 -11.60 3.48 40.94
N GLU A 19 -10.47 3.62 41.62
CA GLU A 19 -9.21 4.05 41.03
C GLU A 19 -8.92 3.08 39.89
N VAL A 20 -9.25 3.50 38.66
CA VAL A 20 -8.83 2.81 37.46
C VAL A 20 -7.31 2.96 37.43
N PRO A 21 -6.50 1.89 37.53
CA PRO A 21 -5.07 2.04 37.40
C PRO A 21 -4.82 2.59 36.00
N LEU A 22 -4.32 3.83 35.98
CA LEU A 22 -3.76 4.49 34.82
C LEU A 22 -2.64 3.55 34.34
N ALA A 23 -2.89 2.83 33.24
CA ALA A 23 -1.88 2.00 32.61
C ALA A 23 -0.82 2.91 32.00
N GLU A 24 0.11 3.36 32.84
CA GLU A 24 1.45 3.72 32.43
C GLU A 24 2.09 2.49 31.78
N GLY A 25 2.55 2.64 30.54
CA GLY A 25 3.40 1.63 29.90
C GLY A 25 2.97 1.17 28.51
N ILE A 26 2.61 2.08 27.61
CA ILE A 26 2.92 1.87 26.20
C ILE A 26 4.14 2.73 25.91
N GLY A 27 5.32 2.23 26.30
CA GLY A 27 6.58 2.82 25.87
C GLY A 27 6.71 2.78 24.34
N PRO A 28 7.58 3.61 23.74
CA PRO A 28 7.86 3.64 22.30
C PRO A 28 8.64 2.41 21.81
N ASP A 29 8.28 1.21 22.28
CA ASP A 29 9.11 0.01 22.20
C ASP A 29 8.44 -1.12 21.40
N LEU A 30 8.10 -0.82 20.14
CA LEU A 30 7.80 -1.82 19.12
C LEU A 30 8.57 -1.51 17.82
N GLU A 31 9.83 -1.10 17.97
CA GLU A 31 10.82 -1.00 16.90
C GLU A 31 11.69 -2.26 16.82
N ALA A 32 11.12 -3.44 17.10
CA ALA A 32 11.72 -4.68 16.62
C ALA A 32 11.51 -4.74 15.10
N GLU A 33 12.45 -4.13 14.38
CA GLU A 33 12.61 -4.25 12.94
C GLU A 33 12.97 -5.71 12.64
N VAL A 34 11.96 -6.58 12.57
CA VAL A 34 12.12 -7.94 12.07
C VAL A 34 12.38 -7.79 10.58
N GLU A 35 13.66 -7.76 10.22
CA GLU A 35 14.11 -7.85 8.84
C GLU A 35 13.71 -9.24 8.33
N LEU A 36 12.65 -9.26 7.52
CA LEU A 36 12.13 -10.50 6.97
C LEU A 36 13.07 -10.97 5.85
N PRO A 37 13.21 -12.30 5.67
CA PRO A 37 14.00 -12.86 4.58
C PRO A 37 13.50 -12.30 3.24
N PRO A 38 14.38 -12.27 2.21
CA PRO A 38 13.96 -11.89 0.86
C PRO A 38 12.74 -12.73 0.42
N PRO A 39 11.88 -12.20 -0.47
CA PRO A 39 10.75 -12.96 -0.99
C PRO A 39 11.20 -14.33 -1.48
N PRO A 40 10.39 -15.38 -1.25
CA PRO A 40 10.75 -16.72 -1.67
C PRO A 40 11.11 -16.68 -3.16
N ASP A 41 12.26 -17.26 -3.49
CA ASP A 41 12.76 -17.31 -4.87
C ASP A 41 11.65 -17.81 -5.80
N GLY A 42 11.31 -17.03 -6.82
CA GLY A 42 10.37 -17.43 -7.88
C GLY A 42 9.02 -16.71 -7.94
N ILE A 43 8.70 -15.78 -7.03
CA ILE A 43 7.53 -14.90 -7.24
C ILE A 43 7.91 -13.75 -8.16
N ALA A 44 7.62 -13.91 -9.45
CA ALA A 44 7.83 -12.88 -10.46
C ALA A 44 6.74 -11.78 -10.37
N PRO A 45 7.08 -10.51 -10.64
CA PRO A 45 6.10 -9.44 -10.76
C PRO A 45 5.16 -9.71 -11.95
N ALA A 46 3.85 -9.58 -11.74
CA ALA A 46 2.83 -9.74 -12.78
C ALA A 46 2.47 -8.41 -13.47
N HIS A 47 2.72 -7.29 -12.80
CA HIS A 47 2.37 -5.93 -13.22
C HIS A 47 3.63 -5.09 -13.54
N GLY A 48 4.79 -5.72 -13.61
CA GLY A 48 6.08 -5.06 -13.86
C GLY A 48 6.59 -4.24 -12.67
N GLY A 49 6.05 -4.49 -11.47
CA GLY A 49 6.42 -3.80 -10.25
C GLY A 49 7.59 -4.41 -9.50
N THR A 50 7.75 -3.97 -8.26
CA THR A 50 8.68 -4.54 -7.29
C THR A 50 7.91 -5.47 -6.34
N VAL A 51 8.36 -6.71 -6.17
CA VAL A 51 7.77 -7.64 -5.19
C VAL A 51 8.51 -7.52 -3.86
N LEU A 52 7.78 -7.26 -2.78
CA LEU A 52 8.26 -7.18 -1.40
C LEU A 52 7.67 -8.33 -0.58
N ALA A 53 8.47 -8.95 0.30
CA ALA A 53 7.94 -9.91 1.27
C ALA A 53 7.50 -9.24 2.57
N ALA A 54 6.19 -9.19 2.82
CA ALA A 54 5.63 -8.79 4.11
C ALA A 54 5.11 -10.04 4.86
N GLY A 55 6.03 -10.77 5.47
CA GLY A 55 5.74 -12.04 6.14
C GLY A 55 5.26 -13.08 5.13
N PRO A 56 4.10 -13.72 5.33
CA PRO A 56 3.54 -14.66 4.35
C PRO A 56 2.87 -13.96 3.16
N TYR A 57 2.84 -12.62 3.14
CA TYR A 57 2.14 -11.84 2.12
C TYR A 57 3.15 -11.14 1.20
N PRO A 58 3.52 -11.77 0.07
CA PRO A 58 4.28 -11.07 -0.96
C PRO A 58 3.38 -10.01 -1.61
N ILE A 59 3.87 -8.79 -1.72
CA ILE A 59 3.15 -7.64 -2.29
C ILE A 59 3.94 -7.11 -3.48
N GLU A 60 3.32 -7.09 -4.65
CA GLU A 60 3.85 -6.36 -5.80
C GLU A 60 3.41 -4.89 -5.70
N VAL A 61 4.35 -3.96 -5.85
CA VAL A 61 4.10 -2.51 -5.81
C VAL A 61 4.59 -1.88 -7.11
N THR A 62 3.75 -1.04 -7.72
CA THR A 62 4.10 -0.14 -8.81
C THR A 62 3.87 1.30 -8.38
N ALA A 63 4.58 2.23 -9.00
CA ALA A 63 4.31 3.65 -8.84
C ALA A 63 4.55 4.40 -10.15
N THR A 64 3.88 5.53 -10.34
CA THR A 64 4.17 6.46 -11.44
C THR A 64 4.83 7.74 -10.92
N PRO A 65 5.58 8.48 -11.76
CA PRO A 65 6.17 9.76 -11.36
C PRO A 65 5.13 10.78 -10.85
N GLU A 66 3.89 10.70 -11.35
CA GLU A 66 2.79 11.61 -11.02
C GLU A 66 2.19 11.36 -9.63
N GLY A 67 2.61 10.31 -8.94
CA GLY A 67 2.25 10.04 -7.55
C GLY A 67 1.27 8.89 -7.35
N GLU A 68 0.79 8.25 -8.42
CA GLU A 68 -0.07 7.07 -8.31
C GLU A 68 0.75 5.87 -7.82
N VAL A 69 0.21 5.13 -6.85
CA VAL A 69 0.81 3.92 -6.29
C VAL A 69 -0.24 2.83 -6.29
N GLU A 70 0.11 1.68 -6.83
CA GLU A 70 -0.74 0.50 -6.86
C GLU A 70 0.00 -0.69 -6.22
N ALA A 71 -0.76 -1.54 -5.53
CA ALA A 71 -0.22 -2.74 -4.91
C ALA A 71 -1.16 -3.94 -5.05
N TRP A 72 -0.58 -5.11 -5.26
CA TRP A 72 -1.29 -6.39 -5.37
C TRP A 72 -0.68 -7.42 -4.43
N PHE A 73 -1.52 -8.28 -3.86
CA PHE A 73 -1.01 -9.52 -3.28
C PHE A 73 -0.49 -10.40 -4.43
N ALA A 74 0.77 -10.79 -4.35
CA ALA A 74 1.42 -11.64 -5.34
C ALA A 74 1.36 -13.11 -4.93
N GLY A 75 1.74 -14.00 -5.85
CA GLY A 75 1.84 -15.44 -5.59
C GLY A 75 0.50 -16.19 -5.62
N PRO A 76 0.51 -17.49 -5.27
CA PRO A 76 -0.62 -18.39 -5.46
C PRO A 76 -1.69 -18.30 -4.36
N SER A 77 -1.38 -17.63 -3.25
CA SER A 77 -2.29 -17.52 -2.11
C SER A 77 -3.34 -16.45 -2.36
N ALA A 78 -4.58 -16.72 -1.95
CA ALA A 78 -5.62 -15.72 -1.95
C ALA A 78 -5.25 -14.54 -1.02
N PRO A 79 -5.64 -13.30 -1.36
CA PRO A 79 -5.52 -12.17 -0.44
C PRO A 79 -6.22 -12.47 0.90
N PRO A 80 -5.64 -12.04 2.03
CA PRO A 80 -6.33 -12.10 3.32
C PRO A 80 -7.60 -11.24 3.30
N PRO A 81 -8.61 -11.55 4.14
CA PRO A 81 -9.78 -10.69 4.31
C PRO A 81 -9.40 -9.37 4.98
N ASP A 82 -10.01 -8.28 4.53
CA ASP A 82 -9.94 -6.93 5.11
C ASP A 82 -8.55 -6.44 5.57
N PRO A 83 -7.48 -6.55 4.74
CA PRO A 83 -6.16 -6.12 5.16
C PRO A 83 -6.04 -4.59 5.09
N VAL A 84 -5.22 -4.03 5.99
CA VAL A 84 -4.79 -2.63 5.91
C VAL A 84 -3.42 -2.58 5.27
N VAL A 85 -3.32 -1.96 4.10
CA VAL A 85 -2.07 -1.88 3.32
C VAL A 85 -1.57 -0.44 3.30
N SER A 86 -0.30 -0.25 3.66
CA SER A 86 0.39 1.03 3.55
C SER A 86 1.76 0.86 2.91
N VAL A 87 2.17 1.83 2.09
CA VAL A 87 3.45 1.82 1.38
C VAL A 87 4.23 3.08 1.73
N ARG A 88 5.52 2.93 2.02
CA ARG A 88 6.47 4.03 2.16
C ARG A 88 7.26 4.15 0.86
N VAL A 89 6.94 5.16 0.05
CA VAL A 89 7.60 5.40 -1.25
C VAL A 89 8.67 6.49 -1.13
N PRO A 90 9.78 6.38 -1.87
CA PRO A 90 10.76 7.46 -2.01
C PRO A 90 10.20 8.59 -2.90
N THR A 91 10.35 9.83 -2.46
CA THR A 91 9.92 11.02 -3.22
C THR A 91 11.04 12.06 -3.28
N SER A 92 10.91 13.07 -4.13
CA SER A 92 11.87 14.18 -4.25
C SER A 92 12.16 14.88 -2.91
N ASP A 93 11.19 14.89 -1.99
CA ASP A 93 11.26 15.58 -0.71
C ASP A 93 11.49 14.61 0.47
N GLY A 94 11.90 13.38 0.16
CA GLY A 94 12.12 12.30 1.11
C GLY A 94 10.97 11.27 1.15
N PRO A 95 11.14 10.14 1.86
CA PRO A 95 10.15 9.06 1.83
C PRO A 95 8.80 9.46 2.45
N ARG A 96 7.69 9.06 1.82
CA ARG A 96 6.32 9.35 2.26
C ARG A 96 5.53 8.07 2.51
N PRO A 97 4.84 7.92 3.67
CA PRO A 97 3.87 6.85 3.87
C PRO A 97 2.55 7.17 3.17
N ILE A 98 1.92 6.16 2.58
CA ILE A 98 0.63 6.24 1.91
C ILE A 98 -0.22 5.08 2.40
N MET A 99 -1.43 5.36 2.86
CA MET A 99 -2.45 4.33 3.08
C MET A 99 -3.11 4.01 1.74
N LEU A 100 -3.18 2.74 1.39
CA LEU A 100 -3.82 2.29 0.17
C LEU A 100 -5.24 1.81 0.46
N THR A 101 -6.14 2.02 -0.51
CA THR A 101 -7.54 1.59 -0.45
C THR A 101 -7.78 0.57 -1.56
N TRP A 102 -8.55 -0.48 -1.27
CA TRP A 102 -8.95 -1.44 -2.29
C TRP A 102 -9.79 -0.78 -3.41
N ASP A 103 -9.37 -0.95 -4.66
CA ASP A 103 -10.07 -0.58 -5.89
C ASP A 103 -10.54 -1.87 -6.59
N PRO A 104 -11.85 -2.18 -6.57
CA PRO A 104 -12.37 -3.41 -7.15
C PRO A 104 -12.30 -3.45 -8.68
N GLU A 105 -12.23 -2.30 -9.36
CA GLU A 105 -12.18 -2.25 -10.83
C GLU A 105 -10.81 -2.69 -11.34
N ARG A 106 -9.76 -2.34 -10.61
CA ARG A 106 -8.37 -2.75 -10.91
C ARG A 106 -7.93 -4.02 -10.18
N ALA A 107 -8.75 -4.51 -9.26
CA ALA A 107 -8.38 -5.56 -8.31
C ALA A 107 -7.04 -5.25 -7.61
N ALA A 108 -6.84 -3.99 -7.20
CA ALA A 108 -5.59 -3.46 -6.68
C ALA A 108 -5.82 -2.57 -5.45
N TYR A 109 -4.82 -2.45 -4.57
CA TYR A 109 -4.79 -1.42 -3.54
C TYR A 109 -4.17 -0.16 -4.13
N ARG A 110 -4.83 0.99 -4.00
CA ARG A 110 -4.42 2.24 -4.63
C ARG A 110 -4.30 3.39 -3.66
N GLY A 111 -3.36 4.28 -3.94
CA GLY A 111 -3.17 5.53 -3.22
C GLY A 111 -2.39 6.52 -4.07
N THR A 112 -2.39 7.78 -3.65
CA THR A 112 -1.74 8.86 -4.40
C THR A 112 -0.90 9.74 -3.47
N VAL A 113 0.32 10.08 -3.91
CA VAL A 113 1.14 11.15 -3.32
C VAL A 113 0.81 12.46 -4.03
N ARG A 114 0.58 13.53 -3.27
CA ARG A 114 0.38 14.87 -3.83
C ARG A 114 1.55 15.78 -3.50
N GLY A 115 2.06 16.49 -4.51
CA GLY A 115 3.16 17.44 -4.36
C GLY A 115 4.46 16.88 -4.94
N PRO A 116 5.25 16.11 -4.17
CA PRO A 116 6.55 15.63 -4.63
C PRO A 116 6.42 14.49 -5.65
N THR A 117 7.37 14.42 -6.57
CA THR A 117 7.51 13.35 -7.56
C THR A 117 8.00 12.08 -6.88
N ILE A 118 7.39 10.93 -7.19
CA ILE A 118 7.92 9.63 -6.76
C ILE A 118 9.18 9.32 -7.57
N THR A 119 10.23 8.89 -6.88
CA THR A 119 11.53 8.57 -7.48
C THR A 119 11.85 7.09 -7.35
N SER A 120 12.89 6.59 -8.02
CA SER A 120 13.40 5.25 -7.73
C SER A 120 14.21 5.27 -6.44
N GLY A 121 14.08 4.24 -5.61
CA GLY A 121 14.84 4.10 -4.36
C GLY A 121 14.19 3.10 -3.40
N PRO A 122 14.65 3.04 -2.14
CA PRO A 122 14.12 2.09 -1.17
C PRO A 122 12.62 2.27 -0.92
N VAL A 123 11.88 1.18 -0.99
CA VAL A 123 10.43 1.12 -0.73
C VAL A 123 10.15 0.15 0.39
N GLY A 124 9.17 0.50 1.22
CA GLY A 124 8.65 -0.38 2.26
C GLY A 124 7.15 -0.58 2.14
N VAL A 125 6.66 -1.75 2.52
CA VAL A 125 5.24 -2.04 2.65
C VAL A 125 4.95 -2.48 4.08
N ARG A 126 3.77 -2.12 4.59
CA ARG A 126 3.21 -2.66 5.82
C ARG A 126 1.80 -3.15 5.54
N VAL A 127 1.57 -4.41 5.84
CA VAL A 127 0.27 -5.08 5.74
C VAL A 127 -0.18 -5.42 7.16
N VAL A 128 -1.43 -5.14 7.50
CA VAL A 128 -2.03 -5.57 8.78
C VAL A 128 -3.16 -6.52 8.47
N VAL A 129 -3.12 -7.72 9.05
CA VAL A 129 -4.15 -8.76 8.94
C VAL A 129 -4.54 -9.18 10.35
N ASP A 130 -5.82 -9.17 10.68
CA ASP A 130 -6.33 -9.51 12.02
C ASP A 130 -5.59 -8.79 13.16
N GLY A 131 -5.24 -7.52 12.96
CA GLY A 131 -4.48 -6.71 13.92
C GLY A 131 -2.97 -6.98 13.98
N HIS A 132 -2.46 -7.98 13.24
CA HIS A 132 -1.05 -8.34 13.22
C HIS A 132 -0.31 -7.63 12.08
N PRO A 133 0.73 -6.83 12.37
CA PRO A 133 1.49 -6.11 11.35
C PRO A 133 2.62 -6.96 10.76
N TYR A 134 2.72 -6.94 9.43
CA TYR A 134 3.79 -7.52 8.63
C TYR A 134 4.46 -6.41 7.81
N ARG A 135 5.78 -6.44 7.68
CA ARG A 135 6.54 -5.40 6.98
C ARG A 135 7.45 -6.01 5.93
N GLY A 136 7.52 -5.43 4.74
CA GLY A 136 8.47 -5.80 3.70
C GLY A 136 9.28 -4.60 3.24
N ARG A 137 10.50 -4.84 2.77
CA ARG A 137 11.36 -3.80 2.17
C ARG A 137 11.99 -4.32 0.89
N ALA A 138 12.22 -3.42 -0.05
CA ALA A 138 13.06 -3.65 -1.21
C ALA A 138 13.99 -2.44 -1.42
N PRO A 139 15.23 -2.65 -1.87
CA PRO A 139 16.17 -1.56 -2.12
C PRO A 139 15.73 -0.68 -3.31
N GLN A 140 15.05 -1.33 -4.25
CA GLN A 140 14.53 -0.87 -5.53
C GLN A 140 13.03 -0.63 -5.60
N LEU A 141 12.51 0.59 -5.79
CA LEU A 141 11.18 0.81 -6.36
C LEU A 141 11.27 1.01 -7.88
N VAL A 142 10.50 0.22 -8.63
CA VAL A 142 10.26 0.45 -10.06
C VAL A 142 9.21 1.55 -10.22
N VAL A 143 9.60 2.64 -10.90
CA VAL A 143 8.70 3.73 -11.29
C VAL A 143 8.36 3.56 -12.76
N ILE A 144 7.10 3.27 -13.05
CA ILE A 144 6.58 3.02 -14.38
C ILE A 144 6.07 4.35 -14.94
N ALA A 145 6.64 4.78 -16.06
CA ALA A 145 6.09 5.94 -16.78
C ALA A 145 4.66 5.61 -17.23
N PRO A 146 3.72 6.56 -17.17
CA PRO A 146 2.38 6.33 -17.69
C PRO A 146 2.48 5.85 -19.13
N SER A 147 1.85 4.72 -19.44
CA SER A 147 1.70 4.30 -20.82
C SER A 147 0.95 5.41 -21.53
N ALA A 148 1.56 6.03 -22.53
CA ALA A 148 0.86 6.97 -23.40
C ALA A 148 -0.44 6.29 -23.88
N PRO A 149 -1.57 7.01 -23.95
CA PRO A 149 -2.79 6.43 -24.51
C PRO A 149 -2.40 5.88 -25.89
N ALA A 150 -2.75 4.61 -26.14
CA ALA A 150 -2.56 4.01 -27.44
C ALA A 150 -3.24 4.92 -28.45
N ALA A 151 -2.46 5.64 -29.25
CA ALA A 151 -3.01 6.35 -30.39
C ALA A 151 -3.62 5.25 -31.26
N ASP A 152 -4.93 5.30 -31.50
CA ASP A 152 -5.59 4.41 -32.44
C ASP A 152 -4.86 4.52 -33.79
N VAL A 153 -4.06 3.51 -34.13
CA VAL A 153 -3.42 3.43 -35.44
C VAL A 153 -4.53 3.07 -36.42
N VAL A 154 -5.18 4.09 -36.96
CA VAL A 154 -6.08 3.93 -38.11
C VAL A 154 -5.21 3.61 -39.32
N VAL A 155 -5.05 2.32 -39.64
CA VAL A 155 -4.51 1.88 -40.92
C VAL A 155 -5.56 2.20 -41.97
N VAL A 156 -5.43 3.36 -42.64
CA VAL A 156 -6.17 3.64 -43.87
C VAL A 156 -5.52 2.80 -44.96
N ALA A 157 -6.19 1.72 -45.36
CA ALA A 157 -5.85 1.03 -46.60
C ALA A 157 -6.23 1.95 -47.76
N ASP A 158 -5.24 2.56 -48.39
CA ASP A 158 -5.38 3.26 -49.67
C ASP A 158 -5.52 2.19 -50.77
N ASP A 159 -6.74 1.65 -50.92
CA ASP A 159 -7.12 0.78 -52.03
C ASP A 159 -7.83 1.61 -53.10
N ALA A 160 -7.06 2.48 -53.76
CA ALA A 160 -7.48 3.12 -55.00
C ALA A 160 -6.93 2.30 -56.17
N PRO A 161 -7.78 1.57 -56.94
CA PRO A 161 -7.32 0.92 -58.16
C PRO A 161 -6.87 1.98 -59.18
N PRO A 162 -5.80 1.74 -59.95
CA PRO A 162 -5.39 2.68 -60.99
C PRO A 162 -6.50 2.80 -62.04
N PRO A 163 -6.76 4.01 -62.59
CA PRO A 163 -7.71 4.16 -63.68
C PRO A 163 -7.24 3.34 -64.88
N ALA A 164 -8.16 2.58 -65.49
CA ALA A 164 -7.90 1.83 -66.70
C ALA A 164 -7.45 2.78 -67.83
N ALA A 165 -6.23 2.57 -68.32
CA ALA A 165 -5.76 3.25 -69.53
C ALA A 165 -6.52 2.71 -70.74
N VAL A 166 -7.39 3.52 -71.33
CA VAL A 166 -8.01 3.26 -72.62
C VAL A 166 -6.97 3.60 -73.69
N VAL A 167 -6.36 2.58 -74.30
CA VAL A 167 -5.57 2.73 -75.52
C VAL A 167 -6.54 2.86 -76.69
N VAL A 168 -6.66 4.06 -77.25
CA VAL A 168 -7.34 4.28 -78.53
C VAL A 168 -6.29 4.10 -79.63
N GLU A 169 -6.29 2.95 -80.31
CA GLU A 169 -5.61 2.82 -81.60
C GLU A 169 -6.44 3.56 -82.66
N ALA A 170 -5.83 4.56 -83.30
CA ALA A 170 -6.40 5.23 -84.47
C ALA A 170 -5.98 4.47 -85.76
N PRO A 171 -6.85 4.45 -86.80
CA PRO A 171 -6.63 3.70 -88.04
C PRO A 171 -5.56 4.27 -88.96
#